data_AF-A0AAW4HIH5-F1
#
_entry.id   AF-A0AAW4HIH5-F1
#
_cell.length_a   1.000
_cell.length_b   1.000
_cell.length_c   1.000
_cell.angle_alpha   90.00
_cell.angle_beta   90.00
_cell.angle_gamma   90.00
#
_symmetry.space_group_name_H-M   'P 1'
#
loop_
_entity.id
_entity.type
_entity.pdbx_description
1 polymer ?
#
loop_
_entity_poly.entity_id
_entity_poly.type
_entity_poly.pdbx_seq_one_letter_code
_entity_poly.pdbx_strand_id
1 'polypeptide(L)'
;FGYVWKGRNKLTTILGIHLILLGLGAFLLVFKALYFGGVYDTWAPGGGDVRKITNLTLSPSVIFGYLLKSPFGGEGWIGSV
;
A
#
# COMPACT_ATOMS: atom_id res chain seq x y z
N PHE A 1 -15.91 -23.96 9.42
CA PHE A 1 -15.96 -23.59 7.99
C PHE A 1 -17.37 -23.27 7.50
N GLY A 2 -18.44 -23.91 7.99
CA GLY A 2 -19.80 -23.55 7.59
C GLY A 2 -20.21 -22.10 7.91
N TYR A 3 -21.06 -21.54 7.05
CA TYR A 3 -21.73 -20.25 7.23
C TYR A 3 -23.05 -20.22 6.45
N VAL A 4 -23.93 -19.28 6.80
CA VAL A 4 -25.17 -18.98 6.08
C VAL A 4 -25.13 -17.52 5.67
N TRP A 5 -25.55 -17.19 4.45
CA TRP A 5 -25.48 -15.84 3.88
C TRP A 5 -26.18 -14.76 4.73
N LYS A 6 -27.24 -15.13 5.45
CA LYS A 6 -27.96 -14.19 6.34
C LYS A 6 -27.24 -13.97 7.69
N GLY A 7 -26.20 -14.75 8.00
CA GLY A 7 -25.45 -14.69 9.24
C GLY A 7 -24.43 -13.55 9.27
N ARG A 8 -24.89 -12.32 9.59
CA ARG A 8 -24.07 -11.09 9.58
C ARG A 8 -22.74 -11.23 10.33
N ASN A 9 -22.74 -11.74 11.56
CA ASN A 9 -21.52 -11.89 12.36
C ASN A 9 -20.50 -12.81 11.72
N LYS A 10 -20.95 -13.89 11.06
CA LYS A 10 -20.04 -14.83 10.40
C LYS A 10 -19.43 -14.20 9.15
N LEU A 11 -20.22 -13.44 8.39
CA LEU A 11 -19.72 -12.70 7.22
C LEU A 11 -18.69 -11.63 7.61
N THR A 12 -18.94 -10.83 8.65
CA THR A 12 -17.98 -9.81 9.11
C THR A 12 -16.72 -10.43 9.71
N THR A 13 -16.84 -11.60 10.37
CA THR A 13 -15.67 -12.36 10.85
C THR A 13 -14.79 -12.81 9.68
N ILE A 14 -15.41 -13.36 8.62
CA ILE A 14 -14.68 -13.78 7.42
C ILE A 14 -14.00 -12.57 6.78
N LEU A 15 -14.72 -11.46 6.58
CA LEU A 15 -14.14 -10.23 6.05
C LEU A 15 -12.97 -9.73 6.90
N GLY A 16 -13.12 -9.71 8.23
CA GLY A 16 -12.08 -9.27 9.15
C GLY A 16 -10.80 -10.09 9.04
N ILE A 17 -10.91 -11.42 8.95
CA ILE A 17 -9.75 -12.30 8.73
C ILE A 17 -9.03 -11.94 7.43
N HIS A 18 -9.76 -11.75 6.34
CA HIS A 18 -9.15 -11.38 5.05
C HIS A 18 -8.50 -10.00 5.10
N LEU A 19 -9.12 -9.01 5.77
CA LEU A 19 -8.53 -7.68 5.93
C LEU A 19 -7.22 -7.71 6.72
N ILE A 20 -7.12 -8.53 7.77
CA ILE A 20 -5.86 -8.72 8.51
C ILE A 20 -4.80 -9.34 7.61
N LEU A 21 -5.14 -10.39 6.85
CA LEU A 21 -4.21 -11.04 5.92
C LEU A 21 -3.72 -10.08 4.83
N LEU A 22 -4.62 -9.27 4.26
CA LEU A 22 -4.27 -8.23 3.30
C LEU A 22 -3.38 -7.16 3.92
N GLY A 23 -3.66 -6.73 5.15
CA GLY A 23 -2.83 -5.80 5.91
C GLY A 23 -1.42 -6.33 6.12
N LEU A 24 -1.28 -7.60 6.53
CA LEU A 24 0.03 -8.25 6.66
C LEU A 24 0.76 -8.29 5.31
N GLY A 25 0.06 -8.63 4.22
CA GLY A 25 0.62 -8.60 2.87
C GLY A 25 1.17 -7.22 2.47
N ALA A 26 0.45 -6.14 2.77
CA ALA A 26 0.92 -4.78 2.52
C ALA A 26 2.17 -4.43 3.35
N PHE A 27 2.23 -4.84 4.63
CA PHE A 27 3.41 -4.64 5.48
C PHE A 27 4.63 -5.44 5.02
N LEU A 28 4.46 -6.61 4.38
CA LEU A 28 5.59 -7.35 3.82
C LEU A 28 6.35 -6.54 2.77
N LEU A 29 5.64 -5.76 1.94
CA LEU A 29 6.29 -4.85 0.98
C LEU A 29 7.08 -3.74 1.70
N VAL A 30 6.52 -3.17 2.77
CA VAL A 30 7.21 -2.17 3.60
C VAL A 30 8.49 -2.76 4.17
N PHE A 31 8.43 -3.96 4.75
CA PHE A 31 9.62 -4.62 5.29
C PHE A 31 10.67 -4.95 4.21
N LYS A 32 10.23 -5.32 3.00
CA LYS A 32 11.14 -5.53 1.85
C LYS A 32 11.93 -4.26 1.53
N ALA A 33 11.25 -3.12 1.47
CA ALA A 33 11.85 -1.83 1.14
C ALA A 33 12.76 -1.29 2.26
N LEU A 34 12.41 -1.51 3.54
CA LEU A 34 13.17 -0.99 4.68
C LEU A 34 14.37 -1.88 5.06
N TYR A 35 14.14 -3.18 5.23
CA TYR A 35 15.07 -4.07 5.93
C TYR A 35 15.73 -5.08 4.99
N PHE A 36 14.98 -5.66 4.06
CA PHE A 36 15.44 -6.77 3.21
C PHE A 36 16.02 -6.30 1.87
N GLY A 37 17.07 -5.48 1.92
CA GLY A 37 17.87 -5.09 0.75
C GLY A 37 17.26 -4.00 -0.13
N GLY A 38 16.03 -3.53 0.12
CA GLY A 38 15.45 -2.40 -0.60
C GLY A 38 14.62 -2.77 -1.84
N VAL A 39 14.33 -1.78 -2.67
CA VAL A 39 13.62 -1.95 -3.96
C VAL A 39 14.36 -1.17 -5.05
N TYR A 40 14.12 -1.52 -6.31
CA TYR A 40 14.69 -0.79 -7.44
C TYR A 40 14.05 0.60 -7.57
N ASP A 41 14.87 1.64 -7.63
CA ASP A 41 14.47 3.04 -7.82
C ASP A 41 15.03 3.56 -9.14
N THR A 42 14.16 3.81 -10.12
CA THR A 42 14.52 4.38 -11.42
C THR A 42 14.99 5.84 -11.33
N TRP A 43 14.66 6.53 -10.24
CA TRP A 43 15.00 7.92 -9.99
C TRP A 43 16.24 8.08 -9.09
N ALA A 44 16.96 6.99 -8.83
CA ALA A 44 18.21 7.05 -8.08
C ALA A 44 19.21 8.00 -8.77
N PRO A 45 19.94 8.86 -8.00
CA PRO A 45 20.93 9.76 -8.58
C PRO A 45 22.03 8.98 -9.31
N GLY A 46 22.28 9.32 -10.58
CA GLY A 46 23.27 8.64 -11.41
C GLY A 46 22.73 7.47 -12.24
N GLY A 47 21.43 7.18 -12.17
CA GLY A 47 20.78 6.09 -12.91
C GLY A 47 20.10 5.09 -11.96
N GLY A 48 19.19 4.27 -12.48
CA GLY A 48 18.39 3.38 -11.66
C GLY A 48 19.21 2.35 -10.89
N ASP A 49 18.90 2.17 -9.60
CA ASP A 49 19.62 1.25 -8.71
C ASP A 49 18.69 0.69 -7.61
N VAL A 50 19.09 -0.43 -7.00
CA VAL A 50 18.40 -1.00 -5.83
C VAL A 50 18.82 -0.26 -4.58
N ARG A 51 17.86 0.33 -3.88
CA ARG A 51 18.13 1.06 -2.63
C ARG A 51 17.15 0.73 -1.52
N LYS A 52 17.67 0.78 -0.29
CA LYS A 52 16.83 0.75 0.92
C LYS A 52 16.13 2.09 1.08
N ILE A 53 14.86 2.06 1.46
CA ILE A 53 14.12 3.26 1.82
C ILE A 53 14.34 3.49 3.31
N THR A 54 14.89 4.65 3.67
CA THR A 54 15.20 4.98 5.08
C THR A 54 14.29 6.09 5.63
N ASN A 55 13.77 6.94 4.74
CA ASN A 55 12.88 8.04 5.08
C ASN A 55 11.54 7.83 4.37
N LEU A 56 10.52 7.40 5.11
CA LEU A 56 9.17 7.19 4.59
C LEU A 56 8.37 8.49 4.66
N THR A 57 7.54 8.74 3.64
CA THR A 57 6.49 9.75 3.70
C THR A 57 5.37 9.25 4.61
N LEU A 58 5.30 9.77 5.83
CA LEU A 58 4.25 9.43 6.81
C LEU A 58 3.21 10.54 6.98
N SER A 59 3.38 11.67 6.28
CA SER A 59 2.45 12.79 6.35
C SER A 59 1.08 12.40 5.78
N PRO A 60 0.00 12.44 6.59
CA PRO A 60 -1.35 12.10 6.13
C PRO A 60 -1.82 13.03 5.01
N SER A 61 -1.43 14.30 5.02
CA SER A 61 -1.82 15.26 3.98
C SER A 61 -1.27 14.88 2.61
N VAL A 62 -0.04 14.33 2.56
CA VAL A 62 0.55 13.86 1.30
C VAL A 62 -0.12 12.57 0.86
N ILE A 63 -0.28 11.59 1.77
CA ILE A 63 -0.86 10.28 1.45
C ILE A 63 -2.32 10.42 0.98
N PHE A 64 -3.17 11.07 1.75
CA PHE A 64 -4.58 11.30 1.38
C PHE A 64 -4.72 12.34 0.28
N GLY A 65 -3.74 13.22 0.10
CA GLY A 65 -3.68 14.16 -1.02
C GLY A 65 -3.81 13.45 -2.36
N TYR A 66 -3.07 12.36 -2.58
CA TYR A 66 -3.17 11.55 -3.81
C TYR A 66 -4.58 11.01 -4.07
N LEU A 67 -5.33 10.62 -3.02
CA LEU A 67 -6.71 10.12 -3.18
C LEU A 67 -7.69 11.20 -3.64
N LEU A 68 -7.39 12.47 -3.35
CA LEU A 68 -8.26 13.61 -3.67
C LEU A 68 -7.84 14.34 -4.95
N LYS A 69 -6.72 13.95 -5.59
CA LYS A 69 -6.30 14.50 -6.88
C LYS A 69 -7.29 14.14 -7.99
N SER A 70 -7.44 15.04 -8.96
CA SER A 70 -8.24 14.81 -10.16
C SER A 70 -7.72 13.61 -10.97
N PRO A 71 -8.60 12.77 -11.54
CA PRO A 71 -8.19 11.66 -12.40
C PRO A 71 -7.88 12.08 -13.85
N PHE A 72 -8.03 13.36 -14.19
CA PHE A 72 -7.79 13.88 -15.54
C PHE A 72 -6.31 14.20 -15.79
N GLY A 73 -5.98 14.43 -17.07
CA GLY A 73 -4.62 14.71 -17.53
C GLY A 73 -3.97 15.88 -16.78
N GLY A 74 -2.69 15.71 -16.42
CA GLY A 74 -1.92 16.67 -15.61
C GLY A 74 -1.94 16.40 -14.10
N GLU A 75 -3.00 15.76 -13.57
CA GLU A 75 -3.15 15.47 -12.15
C GLU A 75 -2.93 13.98 -11.83
N GLY A 76 -3.59 13.09 -12.57
CA GLY A 76 -3.28 11.65 -12.61
C GLY A 76 -3.66 10.82 -11.38
N TRP A 77 -4.42 11.36 -10.42
CA TRP A 77 -4.87 10.66 -9.20
C TRP A 77 -3.74 9.83 -8.53
N ILE A 78 -4.02 8.60 -8.07
CA ILE A 78 -3.01 7.67 -7.53
C ILE A 78 -2.02 7.15 -8.59
N GLY A 79 -2.34 7.30 -9.89
CA GLY A 79 -1.43 6.95 -10.97
C GLY A 79 -0.27 7.93 -11.15
N SER A 80 -0.27 9.03 -10.38
CA SER A 80 0.81 10.03 -10.34
C SER A 80 1.87 9.76 -9.28
N VAL A 81 1.79 8.62 -8.58
CA VAL A 81 2.82 8.16 -7.61
C VAL A 81 4.07 7.63 -8.31
#